data_AF-A0AA40KFH6-F1
#
_entry.id   AF-A0AA40KFH6-F1
#
_cell.length_a   1.000
_cell.length_b   1.000
_cell.length_c   1.000
_cell.angle_alpha   90.00
_cell.angle_beta   90.00
_cell.angle_gamma   90.00
#
_symmetry.space_group_name_H-M   'P 1'
#
loop_
_entity.id
_entity.type
_entity.pdbx_description
1 polymer ?
#
loop_
_entity_poly.entity_id
_entity_poly.type
_entity_poly.pdbx_seq_one_letter_code
_entity_poly.pdbx_strand_id
1 'polypeptide(L)'
;MTIPLFQLLLQKVGAPRASAAEYYVQKANTQLWSHMAKYSLSNIAEGVERLRNGSLDILIADTPILDYYRAIDDGCRLQKIGDTINEDTYAVALTKGHPLKESISRVIANYTSTGLLDILQEKW
;
A
#
# COMPACT_ATOMS: atom_id res chain seq x y z
N MET A 1 -12.15 -11.99 -7.39
CA MET A 1 -12.00 -11.97 -8.86
C MET A 1 -10.56 -11.57 -9.13
N THR A 2 -9.72 -12.52 -9.55
CA THR A 2 -8.30 -12.25 -9.83
C THR A 2 -8.20 -11.54 -11.18
N ILE A 3 -7.53 -10.39 -11.23
CA ILE A 3 -7.27 -9.68 -12.49
C ILE A 3 -5.85 -10.09 -12.92
N PRO A 4 -5.69 -10.83 -14.03
CA PRO A 4 -4.38 -11.15 -14.55
C PRO A 4 -3.58 -9.87 -14.84
N LEU A 5 -2.29 -9.86 -14.52
CA LEU A 5 -1.39 -8.72 -14.72
C LEU A 5 -1.44 -8.10 -16.13
N PHE A 6 -1.72 -8.89 -17.18
CA PHE A 6 -1.83 -8.37 -18.55
C PHE A 6 -3.08 -7.49 -18.76
N GLN A 7 -4.18 -7.72 -18.04
CA GLN A 7 -5.37 -6.89 -18.13
C GLN A 7 -5.16 -5.51 -17.50
N LEU A 8 -4.21 -5.38 -16.57
CA LEU A 8 -3.85 -4.10 -15.96
C LEU A 8 -3.26 -3.11 -16.98
N LEU A 9 -2.66 -3.59 -18.07
CA LEU A 9 -2.13 -2.73 -19.13
C LEU A 9 -3.22 -2.01 -19.93
N LEU A 10 -4.48 -2.46 -19.83
CA LEU A 10 -5.63 -1.81 -20.46
C LEU A 10 -6.27 -0.73 -19.58
N GLN A 11 -5.84 -0.61 -18.33
CA GLN A 11 -6.41 0.29 -17.33
C GLN A 11 -5.45 1.46 -17.06
N LYS A 12 -5.96 2.59 -16.57
CA LYS A 12 -5.16 3.70 -16.03
C LYS A 12 -4.69 3.30 -14.63
N VAL A 13 -3.55 2.63 -14.56
CA VAL A 13 -2.97 2.12 -13.31
C VAL A 13 -1.89 3.07 -12.82
N GLY A 14 -1.95 3.45 -11.55
CA GLY A 14 -1.00 4.39 -10.94
C GLY A 14 -0.54 3.92 -9.55
N ALA A 15 0.64 4.39 -9.16
CA ALA A 15 1.16 4.31 -7.80
C ALA A 15 1.87 5.62 -7.45
N PRO A 16 1.99 5.94 -6.14
CA PRO A 16 2.83 7.06 -5.71
C PRO A 16 4.27 6.87 -6.18
N ARG A 17 4.85 7.92 -6.78
CA ARG A 17 6.24 7.91 -7.24
C ARG A 17 7.22 7.69 -6.11
N ALA A 18 8.31 6.97 -6.38
CA ALA A 18 9.36 6.61 -5.43
C ALA A 18 8.82 5.90 -4.17
N SER A 19 7.71 5.17 -4.29
CA SER A 19 7.13 4.38 -3.20
C SER A 19 7.58 2.93 -3.22
N ALA A 20 7.41 2.24 -2.09
CA ALA A 20 7.61 0.79 -2.01
C ALA A 20 6.69 0.04 -3.01
N ALA A 21 5.44 0.49 -3.16
CA ALA A 21 4.50 -0.08 -4.12
C ALA A 21 5.02 0.01 -5.57
N GLU A 22 5.53 1.17 -6.00
CA GLU A 22 6.15 1.32 -7.32
C GLU A 22 7.35 0.39 -7.51
N TYR A 23 8.23 0.32 -6.49
CA TYR A 23 9.39 -0.58 -6.49
C TYR A 23 8.98 -2.05 -6.63
N TYR A 24 7.97 -2.50 -5.90
CA TYR A 24 7.51 -3.89 -5.97
C TYR A 24 6.84 -4.21 -7.31
N VAL A 25 6.10 -3.28 -7.90
CA VAL A 25 5.58 -3.47 -9.26
C VAL A 25 6.73 -3.56 -10.26
N GLN A 26 7.75 -2.71 -10.17
CA GLN A 26 8.92 -2.77 -11.05
C GLN A 26 9.61 -4.14 -10.97
N LYS A 27 9.78 -4.67 -9.77
CA LYS A 27 10.41 -5.98 -9.54
C LYS A 27 9.56 -7.14 -10.09
N ALA A 28 8.24 -7.07 -9.97
CA ALA A 28 7.33 -8.13 -10.41
C ALA A 28 7.03 -8.08 -11.92
N ASN A 29 6.86 -6.88 -12.49
CA ASN A 29 6.50 -6.67 -13.88
C ASN A 29 6.94 -5.28 -14.38
N THR A 30 8.09 -5.24 -15.06
CA THR A 30 8.67 -4.01 -15.64
C THR A 30 7.81 -3.37 -16.73
N GLN A 31 7.01 -4.16 -17.46
CA GLN A 31 6.08 -3.65 -18.47
C GLN A 31 4.94 -2.86 -17.81
N LEU A 32 4.35 -3.41 -16.73
CA LEU A 32 3.33 -2.70 -15.96
C LEU A 32 3.90 -1.45 -15.29
N TRP A 33 5.11 -1.53 -14.72
CA TRP A 33 5.77 -0.35 -14.15
C TRP A 33 5.98 0.76 -15.19
N SER A 34 6.44 0.40 -16.40
CA SER A 34 6.61 1.37 -17.50
C SER A 34 5.27 1.98 -17.94
N HIS A 35 4.20 1.19 -17.92
CA HIS A 35 2.84 1.66 -18.20
C HIS A 35 2.34 2.64 -17.15
N MET A 36 2.60 2.37 -15.86
CA MET A 36 2.20 3.22 -14.73
C MET A 36 2.86 4.59 -14.73
N ALA A 37 4.03 4.75 -15.37
CA ALA A 37 4.72 6.04 -15.45
C ALA A 37 3.84 7.17 -16.01
N LYS A 38 2.89 6.85 -16.92
CA LYS A 38 1.92 7.80 -17.50
C LYS A 38 0.87 8.30 -16.49
N TYR A 39 0.67 7.55 -15.41
CA TYR A 39 -0.30 7.82 -14.35
C TYR A 39 0.38 7.92 -12.98
N SER A 40 1.64 8.34 -12.96
CA SER A 40 2.41 8.56 -11.75
C SER A 40 1.70 9.54 -10.81
N LEU A 41 1.69 9.24 -9.52
CA LEU A 41 1.01 10.01 -8.50
C LEU A 41 2.02 10.66 -7.55
N SER A 42 1.71 11.85 -7.06
CA SER A 42 2.53 12.52 -6.03
C SER A 42 2.39 11.86 -4.65
N ASN A 43 1.19 11.36 -4.33
CA ASN A 43 0.87 10.68 -3.08
C ASN A 43 -0.43 9.85 -3.24
N ILE A 44 -0.81 9.12 -2.18
CA ILE A 44 -1.98 8.23 -2.18
C ILE A 44 -3.30 9.02 -2.23
N ALA A 45 -3.38 10.18 -1.57
CA ALA A 45 -4.60 11.00 -1.55
C ALA A 45 -4.97 11.49 -2.97
N GLU A 46 -3.97 11.89 -3.77
CA GLU A 46 -4.17 12.19 -5.19
C GLU A 46 -4.74 10.97 -5.94
N GLY A 47 -4.17 9.78 -5.69
CA GLY A 47 -4.67 8.54 -6.29
C GLY A 47 -6.15 8.28 -5.98
N VAL A 48 -6.53 8.44 -4.71
CA VAL A 48 -7.93 8.27 -4.25
C VAL A 48 -8.86 9.27 -4.94
N GLU A 49 -8.47 10.53 -5.05
CA GLU A 49 -9.26 11.53 -5.76
C GLU A 49 -9.42 11.19 -7.25
N ARG A 50 -8.34 10.73 -7.88
CA ARG A 50 -8.36 10.32 -9.29
C ARG A 50 -9.19 9.07 -9.56
N LEU A 51 -9.29 8.15 -8.59
CA LEU A 51 -10.26 7.05 -8.64
C LEU A 51 -11.69 7.57 -8.58
N ARG A 52 -11.99 8.50 -7.67
CA ARG A 52 -13.35 9.05 -7.47
C ARG A 52 -13.86 9.79 -8.71
N ASN A 53 -12.99 10.52 -9.39
CA ASN A 53 -13.31 11.29 -10.59
C ASN A 53 -13.11 10.52 -11.92
N GLY A 54 -12.63 9.27 -11.88
CA GLY A 54 -12.48 8.40 -13.06
C GLY A 54 -11.28 8.73 -13.97
N SER A 55 -10.38 9.61 -13.52
CA SER A 55 -9.11 9.87 -14.23
C SER A 55 -8.03 8.82 -13.93
N LEU A 56 -8.27 7.93 -12.96
CA LEU A 56 -7.50 6.73 -12.66
C LEU A 56 -8.49 5.56 -12.50
N ASP A 57 -8.11 4.37 -12.96
CA ASP A 57 -8.95 3.17 -12.86
C ASP A 57 -8.47 2.27 -11.72
N ILE A 58 -7.16 2.21 -11.47
CA ILE A 58 -6.55 1.36 -10.43
C ILE A 58 -5.43 2.12 -9.71
N LEU A 59 -5.49 2.11 -8.38
CA LEU A 59 -4.43 2.59 -7.49
C LEU A 59 -3.71 1.39 -6.85
N ILE A 60 -2.40 1.32 -7.00
CA ILE A 60 -1.53 0.36 -6.30
C ILE A 60 -0.81 1.11 -5.18
N ALA A 61 -1.06 0.70 -3.94
CA ALA A 61 -0.43 1.24 -2.74
C ALA A 61 -0.52 0.21 -1.59
N ASP A 62 0.01 0.59 -0.42
CA ASP A 62 0.03 -0.27 0.77
C ASP A 62 -1.38 -0.60 1.27
N THR A 63 -1.62 -1.87 1.58
CA THR A 63 -2.96 -2.35 1.97
C THR A 63 -3.54 -1.62 3.19
N PRO A 64 -2.82 -1.42 4.31
CA PRO A 64 -3.40 -0.74 5.47
C PRO A 64 -3.85 0.69 5.18
N ILE A 65 -3.11 1.42 4.33
CA ILE A 65 -3.47 2.78 3.93
C ILE A 65 -4.70 2.76 3.02
N LEU A 66 -4.77 1.84 2.08
CA LEU A 66 -5.94 1.68 1.21
C LEU A 66 -7.19 1.28 2.00
N ASP A 67 -7.05 0.40 2.99
CA ASP A 67 -8.16 -0.01 3.84
C ASP A 67 -8.67 1.15 4.71
N TYR A 68 -7.80 2.03 5.21
CA TYR A 68 -8.21 3.29 5.84
C TYR A 68 -9.07 4.15 4.89
N TYR A 69 -8.59 4.45 3.67
CA TYR A 69 -9.34 5.27 2.72
C TYR A 69 -10.68 4.65 2.31
N ARG A 70 -10.76 3.32 2.26
CA ARG A 70 -12.02 2.59 2.02
C ARG A 70 -12.97 2.70 3.20
N ALA A 71 -12.47 2.61 4.42
CA ALA A 71 -13.28 2.68 5.63
C ALA A 71 -13.94 4.05 5.82
N ILE A 72 -13.29 5.12 5.35
CA ILE A 72 -13.79 6.51 5.41
C ILE A 72 -14.40 7.01 4.09
N ASP A 73 -14.65 6.13 3.12
CA ASP A 73 -15.19 6.54 1.82
C ASP A 73 -16.70 6.79 1.90
N ASP A 74 -17.09 8.06 1.85
CA ASP A 74 -18.49 8.51 1.80
C ASP A 74 -19.16 8.03 0.51
N GLY A 75 -19.75 6.83 0.57
CA GLY A 75 -20.44 6.18 -0.54
C GLY A 75 -19.97 4.77 -0.88
N CYS A 76 -18.97 4.23 -0.17
CA CYS A 76 -18.47 2.86 -0.35
C CYS A 76 -18.13 2.52 -1.82
N ARG A 77 -17.60 3.50 -2.57
CA ARG A 77 -17.29 3.40 -4.00
C ARG A 77 -15.91 2.78 -4.23
N LEU A 78 -15.00 2.92 -3.27
CA LEU A 78 -13.66 2.34 -3.33
C LEU A 78 -13.68 0.85 -2.99
N GLN A 79 -13.12 0.03 -3.88
CA GLN A 79 -13.06 -1.42 -3.72
C GLN A 79 -11.63 -1.94 -3.85
N LYS A 80 -11.27 -2.86 -2.96
CA LYS A 80 -10.02 -3.63 -3.10
C LYS A 80 -10.24 -4.73 -4.13
N ILE A 81 -9.33 -4.82 -5.09
CA ILE A 81 -9.36 -5.80 -6.19
C ILE A 81 -8.00 -6.47 -6.32
N GLY A 82 -7.99 -7.67 -6.92
CA GLY A 82 -6.77 -8.41 -7.21
C GLY A 82 -6.09 -9.01 -5.98
N ASP A 83 -5.00 -9.74 -6.24
CA ASP A 83 -4.17 -10.36 -5.22
C ASP A 83 -3.04 -9.42 -4.78
N THR A 84 -2.51 -9.67 -3.58
CA THR A 84 -1.36 -8.92 -3.05
C THR A 84 -0.13 -9.12 -3.94
N ILE A 85 0.49 -8.02 -4.37
CA ILE A 85 1.70 -8.07 -5.22
C ILE A 85 2.93 -8.54 -4.42
N ASN A 86 3.05 -8.08 -3.18
CA ASN A 86 4.10 -8.48 -2.26
C ASN A 86 3.65 -8.28 -0.80
N GLU A 87 4.16 -9.11 0.10
CA GLU A 87 3.96 -8.97 1.54
C GLU A 87 5.11 -8.16 2.13
N ASP A 88 4.77 -7.15 2.93
CA ASP A 88 5.74 -6.29 3.61
C ASP A 88 5.22 -5.93 5.01
N THR A 89 6.09 -5.43 5.88
CA THR A 89 5.77 -5.10 7.27
C THR A 89 6.42 -3.79 7.69
N TYR A 90 5.66 -2.93 8.34
CA TYR A 90 6.21 -1.69 8.91
C TYR A 90 7.09 -1.98 10.13
N ALA A 91 8.20 -1.26 10.22
CA ALA A 91 9.19 -1.43 11.27
C ALA A 91 9.80 -0.11 11.71
N VAL A 92 10.40 -0.10 12.90
CA VAL A 92 11.18 1.03 13.41
C VAL A 92 12.62 0.88 12.96
N ALA A 93 13.08 1.80 12.11
CA ALA A 93 14.47 1.85 11.67
C ALA A 93 15.37 2.48 12.76
N LEU A 94 16.54 1.88 12.97
CA LEU A 94 17.59 2.38 13.86
C LEU A 94 18.91 2.46 13.09
N THR A 95 19.86 3.25 13.59
CA THR A 95 21.21 3.25 13.02
C THR A 95 21.84 1.86 13.10
N LYS A 96 22.73 1.55 12.17
CA LYS A 96 23.39 0.24 12.13
C LYS A 96 24.19 0.03 13.41
N GLY A 97 23.93 -1.09 14.11
CA GLY A 97 24.59 -1.41 15.38
C GLY A 97 24.01 -0.68 16.60
N HIS A 98 22.84 -0.04 16.49
CA HIS A 98 22.23 0.67 17.60
C HIS A 98 21.96 -0.24 18.81
N PRO A 99 22.39 0.13 20.04
CA PRO A 99 22.34 -0.74 21.22
C PRO A 99 20.92 -1.08 21.66
N LEU A 100 19.93 -0.25 21.33
CA LEU A 100 18.53 -0.47 21.72
C LEU A 100 17.74 -1.37 20.76
N LYS A 101 18.34 -1.85 19.65
CA LYS A 101 17.63 -2.67 18.66
C LYS A 101 16.85 -3.81 19.33
N GLU A 102 17.53 -4.60 20.15
CA GLU A 102 16.93 -5.78 20.77
C GLU A 102 15.85 -5.42 21.80
N SER A 103 16.10 -4.40 22.61
CA SER A 103 15.14 -3.93 23.61
C SER A 103 13.85 -3.40 22.97
N ILE A 104 13.97 -2.62 21.89
CA ILE A 104 12.82 -2.08 21.14
C ILE A 104 12.05 -3.23 20.48
N SER A 105 12.73 -4.16 19.81
CA SER A 105 12.09 -5.33 19.21
C SER A 105 11.31 -6.15 20.24
N ARG A 106 11.86 -6.34 21.45
CA ARG A 106 11.18 -7.07 22.54
C ARG A 106 9.91 -6.37 23.00
N VAL A 107 9.92 -5.04 23.06
CA VAL A 107 8.73 -4.25 23.42
C VAL A 107 7.65 -4.37 22.33
N ILE A 108 8.03 -4.25 21.07
CA ILE A 108 7.09 -4.43 19.94
C ILE A 108 6.50 -5.84 19.97
N ALA A 109 7.32 -6.87 20.18
CA ALA A 109 6.84 -8.25 20.29
C ALA A 109 5.86 -8.45 21.45
N ASN A 110 6.08 -7.79 22.59
CA ASN A 110 5.14 -7.78 23.71
C ASN A 110 3.80 -7.13 23.31
N TYR A 111 3.84 -5.99 22.61
CA TYR A 111 2.61 -5.33 22.14
C TYR A 111 1.82 -6.20 21.15
N THR A 112 2.51 -6.96 20.30
CA THR A 112 1.87 -7.96 19.44
C THR A 112 1.27 -9.10 20.26
N SER A 113 2.03 -9.73 21.18
CA SER A 113 1.56 -10.91 21.91
C SER A 113 0.47 -10.61 22.93
N THR A 114 0.36 -9.37 23.40
CA THR A 114 -0.68 -8.92 24.33
C THR A 114 -1.92 -8.38 23.62
N GLY A 115 -1.92 -8.29 22.29
CA GLY A 115 -3.02 -7.74 21.50
C GLY A 115 -3.14 -6.21 21.55
N LEU A 116 -2.15 -5.51 22.12
CA LEU A 116 -2.17 -4.04 22.16
C LEU A 116 -2.19 -3.44 20.76
N LEU A 117 -1.43 -4.02 19.81
CA LEU A 117 -1.44 -3.54 18.43
C LEU A 117 -2.80 -3.72 17.76
N ASP A 118 -3.51 -4.80 18.07
CA ASP A 118 -4.85 -5.05 17.54
C ASP A 118 -5.85 -4.01 18.06
N ILE A 119 -5.80 -3.70 19.36
CA ILE A 119 -6.62 -2.63 19.98
C ILE A 119 -6.33 -1.27 19.33
N LEU A 120 -5.07 -0.98 19.02
CA LEU A 120 -4.69 0.25 18.33
C LEU A 120 -5.24 0.29 16.89
N GLN A 121 -5.22 -0.83 16.18
CA GLN A 121 -5.78 -0.94 14.83
C GLN A 121 -7.30 -0.86 14.81
N GLU A 122 -7.99 -1.38 15.82
CA GLU A 122 -9.46 -1.24 15.91
C GLU A 122 -9.89 0.21 16.17
N LYS A 123 -9.05 0.98 16.86
CA LYS A 123 -9.33 2.38 17.20
C LYS A 123 -9.12 3.34 16.03
N TRP A 124 -8.14 3.10 15.18
CA TRP A 124 -7.65 4.03 14.15
C TRP A 124 -7.73 3.41 12.75
#